data_AF-A0AAW9FI36-F1
#
_entry.id   AF-A0AAW9FI36-F1
#
_cell.length_a   1.000
_cell.length_b   1.000
_cell.length_c   1.000
_cell.angle_alpha   90.00
_cell.angle_beta   90.00
_cell.angle_gamma   90.00
#
_symmetry.space_group_name_H-M   'P 1'
#
loop_
_entity.id
_entity.type
_entity.pdbx_description
1 polymer ?
#
loop_
_entity_poly.entity_id
_entity_poly.type
_entity_poly.pdbx_seq_one_letter_code
_entity_poly.pdbx_strand_id
1 'polypeptide(L)'
;MTDDIGDRLCAIQVKTRTEKGSDGGWHMGRKHEGIASDRLFYVFLDFGIDLTSNPSSFIVPSTVVAHVIKTSHQHWLSAPGKKGQQRKDSDFRRMLPDYDRIGLKFGYGAGWMEQYRENGKSLRTEANR
;
A
#
# COMPACT_ATOMS: atom_id res chain seq x y z
N MET A 1 20.88 -7.00 -26.92
CA MET A 1 20.28 -6.08 -25.93
C MET A 1 19.73 -4.94 -26.76
N THR A 2 18.42 -4.90 -26.96
CA THR A 2 17.75 -3.90 -27.78
C THR A 2 16.98 -3.02 -26.83
N ASP A 3 17.53 -1.84 -26.56
CA ASP A 3 16.82 -0.72 -25.93
C ASP A 3 15.81 -0.17 -26.94
N ASP A 4 14.70 -0.89 -27.10
CA ASP A 4 13.59 -0.45 -27.94
C ASP A 4 12.72 0.50 -27.11
N ILE A 5 13.00 1.79 -27.26
CA ILE A 5 12.12 2.95 -27.01
C ILE A 5 11.41 2.94 -25.64
N GLY A 6 12.12 3.40 -24.61
CA GLY A 6 11.51 3.83 -23.34
C GLY A 6 10.82 5.19 -23.44
N ASP A 7 9.71 5.30 -24.17
CA ASP A 7 9.04 6.60 -24.42
C ASP A 7 8.26 7.14 -23.20
N ARG A 8 8.28 6.43 -22.06
CA ARG A 8 7.42 6.75 -20.90
C ARG A 8 8.11 6.45 -19.58
N LEU A 9 8.42 7.53 -18.84
CA LEU A 9 8.95 7.47 -17.47
C LEU A 9 7.81 7.24 -16.48
N CYS A 10 7.98 6.25 -15.61
CA CYS A 10 7.17 6.07 -14.40
C CYS A 10 8.06 6.21 -13.16
N ALA A 11 7.50 6.78 -12.09
CA ALA A 11 8.14 6.86 -10.80
C ALA A 11 7.74 5.65 -9.95
N ILE A 12 8.72 5.05 -9.27
CA ILE A 12 8.51 3.92 -8.38
C ILE A 12 8.98 4.30 -6.98
N GLN A 13 8.11 4.12 -6.00
CA GLN A 13 8.47 4.25 -4.58
C GLN A 13 8.40 2.87 -3.91
N VAL A 14 9.52 2.41 -3.36
CA VAL A 14 9.60 1.09 -2.71
C VAL A 14 9.42 1.22 -1.20
N LYS A 15 8.63 0.33 -0.61
CA LYS A 15 8.44 0.18 0.84
C LYS A 15 8.59 -1.28 1.19
N THR A 16 9.51 -1.59 2.10
CA THR A 16 9.79 -2.96 2.52
C THR A 16 9.26 -3.21 3.94
N ARG A 17 8.97 -4.48 4.23
CA ARG A 17 8.72 -4.98 5.58
C ARG A 17 9.28 -6.38 5.75
N THR A 18 9.38 -6.80 7.00
CA THR A 18 9.58 -8.19 7.41
C THR A 18 8.46 -8.52 8.38
N GLU A 19 7.85 -9.71 8.29
CA GLU A 19 6.73 -10.08 9.17
C GLU A 19 7.17 -10.25 10.63
N LYS A 20 8.48 -10.37 10.87
CA LYS A 20 9.05 -10.47 12.20
C LYS A 20 8.86 -9.16 12.99
N GLY A 21 7.86 -9.14 13.88
CA GLY A 21 7.86 -8.31 15.07
C GLY A 21 7.18 -6.93 15.03
N SER A 22 6.44 -6.52 13.99
CA SER A 22 5.64 -5.28 14.11
C SER A 22 4.46 -5.23 13.15
N ASP A 23 3.28 -4.94 13.71
CA ASP A 23 2.09 -4.28 13.14
C ASP A 23 1.59 -4.66 11.72
N GLY A 24 2.15 -5.71 11.11
CA GLY A 24 1.97 -6.33 9.80
C GLY A 24 1.65 -5.40 8.64
N GLY A 25 2.24 -4.21 8.60
CA GLY A 25 1.95 -3.18 7.59
C GLY A 25 3.17 -2.36 7.21
N TRP A 26 3.06 -1.64 6.10
CA TRP A 26 4.08 -0.70 5.68
C TRP A 26 3.83 0.69 6.27
N HIS A 27 4.89 1.30 6.79
CA HIS A 27 4.85 2.64 7.37
C HIS A 27 4.64 3.71 6.30
N MET A 28 3.55 4.44 6.46
CA MET A 28 3.14 5.57 5.63
C MET A 28 2.97 6.82 6.49
N GLY A 29 2.84 7.97 5.85
CA GLY A 29 2.62 9.24 6.54
C GLY A 29 1.56 10.07 5.84
N ARG A 30 0.97 11.05 6.54
CA ARG A 30 -0.08 11.96 6.05
C ARG A 30 0.15 12.47 4.63
N LYS A 31 1.38 12.86 4.27
CA LYS A 31 1.71 13.35 2.92
C LYS A 31 1.29 12.39 1.79
N HIS A 32 1.33 11.08 2.04
CA HIS A 32 1.03 10.09 1.01
C HIS A 32 -0.48 10.03 0.68
N GLU A 33 -1.36 10.63 1.50
CA GLU A 33 -2.80 10.76 1.16
C GLU A 33 -3.02 11.70 -0.03
N GLY A 34 -2.09 12.62 -0.29
CA GLY A 34 -2.15 13.58 -1.39
C GLY A 34 -1.23 13.25 -2.55
N ILE A 35 -0.40 12.21 -2.43
CA ILE A 35 0.50 11.78 -3.50
C ILE A 35 -0.26 10.81 -4.40
N ALA A 36 -0.81 11.35 -5.48
CA ALA A 36 -1.54 10.59 -6.49
C ALA A 36 -1.13 11.09 -7.89
N SER A 37 -0.65 10.17 -8.72
CA SER A 37 -0.28 10.41 -10.11
C SER A 37 -0.43 9.11 -10.90
N ASP A 38 -0.93 9.22 -12.13
CA ASP A 38 -1.15 8.08 -13.03
C ASP A 38 0.14 7.31 -13.34
N ARG A 39 1.29 7.98 -13.21
CA ARG A 39 2.62 7.40 -13.49
C ARG A 39 3.46 7.14 -12.23
N LEU A 40 2.87 7.19 -11.05
CA LEU A 40 3.54 6.88 -9.80
C LEU A 40 2.96 5.61 -9.18
N PHE A 41 3.85 4.65 -8.90
CA PHE A 41 3.50 3.37 -8.30
C PHE A 41 4.27 3.14 -7.00
N TYR A 42 3.64 2.45 -6.07
CA TYR A 42 4.28 1.91 -4.88
C TYR A 42 4.57 0.43 -5.08
N VAL A 43 5.78 0.02 -4.75
CA VAL A 43 6.14 -1.41 -4.64
C VAL A 43 6.26 -1.75 -3.17
N PHE A 44 5.28 -2.48 -2.66
CA PHE A 44 5.28 -3.00 -1.30
C PHE A 44 5.90 -4.39 -1.29
N LEU A 45 7.11 -4.49 -0.75
CA LEU A 45 7.84 -5.74 -0.60
C LEU A 45 7.66 -6.31 0.80
N ASP A 46 7.34 -7.59 0.86
CA ASP A 46 7.31 -8.39 2.08
C ASP A 46 8.37 -9.48 1.99
N PHE A 47 9.33 -9.48 2.90
CA PHE A 47 10.37 -10.51 3.00
C PHE A 47 9.94 -11.75 3.79
N GLY A 48 8.69 -11.81 4.28
CA GLY A 48 8.21 -12.93 5.08
C GLY A 48 8.83 -12.96 6.48
N ILE A 49 8.83 -14.14 7.10
CA ILE A 49 9.23 -14.32 8.51
C ILE A 49 10.74 -14.58 8.63
N ASP A 50 11.32 -15.29 7.67
CA ASP A 50 12.70 -15.74 7.69
C ASP A 50 13.38 -15.67 6.31
N LEU A 51 14.69 -15.95 6.28
CA LEU A 51 15.50 -15.91 5.06
C LEU A 51 15.18 -17.04 4.06
N THR A 52 14.30 -17.97 4.41
CA THR A 52 13.85 -19.06 3.53
C THR A 52 12.48 -18.78 2.90
N SER A 53 11.80 -17.75 3.37
CA SER A 53 10.51 -17.31 2.85
C SER A 53 10.68 -16.64 1.50
N ASN A 54 9.86 -17.02 0.51
CA ASN A 54 9.84 -16.32 -0.77
C ASN A 54 9.27 -14.90 -0.57
N PRO A 55 9.99 -13.83 -0.98
CA PRO A 55 9.49 -12.49 -0.85
C PRO A 55 8.29 -12.28 -1.76
N SER A 56 7.30 -11.52 -1.28
CA SER A 56 6.14 -11.10 -2.05
C SER A 56 6.27 -9.63 -2.43
N SER A 57 5.92 -9.29 -3.67
CA SER A 57 5.87 -7.90 -4.14
C SER A 57 4.47 -7.53 -4.59
N PHE A 58 4.02 -6.33 -4.22
CA PHE A 58 2.74 -5.77 -4.65
C PHE A 58 2.97 -4.41 -5.31
N ILE A 59 2.60 -4.28 -6.59
CA ILE A 59 2.76 -3.05 -7.37
C ILE A 59 1.41 -2.33 -7.41
N VAL A 60 1.28 -1.26 -6.64
CA VAL A 60 0.00 -0.57 -6.41
C VAL A 60 0.08 0.87 -6.95
N PRO A 61 -0.90 1.32 -7.77
CA PRO A 61 -0.96 2.72 -8.20
C PRO A 61 -1.03 3.69 -7.02
N SER A 62 -0.35 4.83 -7.11
CA SER A 62 -0.36 5.84 -6.04
C SER A 62 -1.75 6.37 -5.71
N THR A 63 -2.65 6.45 -6.70
CA THR A 63 -4.06 6.80 -6.53
C THR A 63 -4.79 5.85 -5.57
N VAL A 64 -4.57 4.54 -5.74
CA VAL A 64 -5.11 3.50 -4.86
C VAL A 64 -4.49 3.61 -3.47
N VAL A 65 -3.18 3.77 -3.37
CA VAL A 65 -2.49 3.92 -2.08
C VAL A 65 -3.02 5.12 -1.30
N ALA A 66 -3.07 6.29 -1.93
CA ALA A 66 -3.57 7.53 -1.35
C ALA A 66 -5.01 7.38 -0.84
N HIS A 67 -5.88 6.77 -1.66
CA HIS A 67 -7.25 6.48 -1.28
C HIS A 67 -7.32 5.56 -0.05
N VAL A 68 -6.64 4.42 -0.06
CA VAL A 68 -6.75 3.42 1.01
C VAL A 68 -6.23 3.94 2.35
N ILE A 69 -5.09 4.63 2.36
CA ILE A 69 -4.53 5.16 3.62
C ILE A 69 -5.34 6.34 4.16
N LYS A 70 -5.95 7.14 3.28
CA LYS A 70 -6.87 8.22 3.69
C LYS A 70 -8.14 7.65 4.30
N THR A 71 -8.79 6.72 3.61
CA THR A 71 -10.03 6.07 4.07
C THR A 71 -9.81 5.34 5.38
N SER A 72 -8.75 4.53 5.50
CA SER A 72 -8.44 3.82 6.75
C SER A 72 -8.17 4.77 7.93
N HIS A 73 -7.50 5.90 7.69
CA HIS A 73 -7.29 6.91 8.73
C HIS A 73 -8.57 7.61 9.15
N GLN A 74 -9.46 7.93 8.21
CA GLN A 74 -10.78 8.50 8.51
C GLN A 74 -11.61 7.53 9.37
N HIS A 75 -11.62 6.25 9.03
CA HIS A 75 -12.27 5.24 9.87
C HIS A 75 -11.62 5.14 11.25
N TRP A 76 -10.28 5.13 11.32
CA TRP A 76 -9.54 5.12 12.58
C TRP A 76 -9.91 6.33 13.45
N LEU A 77 -10.01 7.53 12.88
CA LEU A 77 -10.42 8.74 13.58
C LEU A 77 -11.86 8.69 14.09
N SER A 78 -12.79 8.13 13.31
CA SER A 78 -14.18 7.99 13.73
C SER A 78 -14.40 6.94 14.83
N ALA A 79 -13.49 5.97 14.94
CA ALA A 79 -13.62 4.89 15.90
C ALA A 79 -13.14 5.33 17.30
N PRO A 80 -13.84 4.94 18.38
CA PRO A 80 -13.36 5.19 19.73
C PRO A 80 -11.98 4.52 19.95
N GLY A 81 -11.14 5.19 20.73
CA GLY A 81 -9.87 4.63 21.20
C GLY A 81 -10.08 3.46 22.17
N LYS A 82 -8.99 2.80 22.55
CA LYS A 82 -9.04 1.63 23.46
C LYS A 82 -9.73 1.91 24.80
N LYS A 83 -9.75 3.17 25.27
CA LYS A 83 -10.43 3.60 26.50
C LYS A 83 -11.75 4.35 26.22
N GLY A 84 -12.31 4.21 25.02
CA GLY A 84 -13.52 4.92 24.59
C GLY A 84 -13.31 6.39 24.20
N GLN A 85 -12.07 6.90 24.26
CA GLN A 85 -11.78 8.30 23.98
C GLN A 85 -11.80 8.61 22.48
N GLN A 86 -12.20 9.83 22.12
CA GLN A 86 -12.04 10.33 20.75
C GLN A 86 -10.57 10.31 20.35
N ARG A 87 -10.25 9.77 19.16
CA ARG A 87 -8.87 9.74 18.66
C ARG A 87 -8.46 11.11 18.16
N LYS A 88 -7.20 11.47 18.40
CA LYS A 88 -6.58 12.69 17.90
C LYS A 88 -5.91 12.41 16.56
N ASP A 89 -6.05 13.33 15.63
CA ASP A 89 -5.36 13.26 14.35
C ASP A 89 -3.84 13.31 14.54
N SER A 90 -3.12 12.53 13.74
CA SER A 90 -1.67 12.39 13.76
C SER A 90 -1.17 12.15 12.34
N ASP A 91 0.15 12.19 12.12
CA ASP A 91 0.72 11.93 10.80
C ASP A 91 0.80 10.43 10.44
N PHE A 92 0.48 9.55 11.40
CA PHE A 92 0.70 8.13 11.26
C PHE A 92 -0.30 7.49 10.30
N ARG A 93 0.21 6.87 9.22
CA ARG A 93 -0.59 6.05 8.29
C ARG A 93 0.05 4.68 8.17
N ARG A 94 -0.77 3.67 7.86
CA ARG A 94 -0.27 2.33 7.64
C ARG A 94 -0.99 1.70 6.48
N MET A 95 -0.20 1.14 5.57
CA MET A 95 -0.70 0.30 4.50
C MET A 95 -0.77 -1.14 5.00
N LEU A 96 -1.95 -1.76 5.00
CA LEU A 96 -2.15 -3.12 5.49
C LEU A 96 -2.53 -4.10 4.37
N PRO A 97 -2.04 -5.35 4.43
CA PRO A 97 -2.47 -6.43 3.53
C PRO A 97 -3.88 -6.93 3.88
N ASP A 98 -4.33 -6.61 5.09
CA ASP A 98 -5.65 -6.94 5.61
C ASP A 98 -6.02 -5.90 6.69
N TYR A 99 -7.03 -5.09 6.42
CA TYR A 99 -7.57 -4.13 7.38
C TYR A 99 -8.66 -4.74 8.30
N ASP A 100 -9.25 -5.87 7.93
CA ASP A 100 -10.29 -6.53 8.74
C ASP A 100 -9.70 -7.05 10.05
N ARG A 101 -8.43 -7.48 10.05
CA ARG A 101 -7.70 -7.90 11.26
C ARG A 101 -7.59 -6.82 12.34
N ILE A 102 -7.73 -5.54 11.97
CA ILE A 102 -7.75 -4.41 12.92
C ILE A 102 -9.16 -3.83 13.10
N GLY A 103 -10.18 -4.54 12.62
CA GLY A 103 -11.60 -4.17 12.75
C GLY A 103 -12.06 -3.07 11.79
N LEU A 104 -11.28 -2.71 10.77
CA LEU A 104 -11.66 -1.71 9.78
C LEU A 104 -12.24 -2.37 8.53
N LYS A 105 -13.57 -2.49 8.47
CA LYS A 105 -14.29 -3.12 7.36
C LYS A 105 -14.74 -2.10 6.31
N PHE A 106 -13.88 -1.81 5.34
CA PHE A 106 -14.15 -0.84 4.27
C PHE A 106 -13.76 -1.34 2.86
N GLY A 107 -13.75 -2.65 2.66
CA GLY A 107 -13.50 -3.29 1.35
C GLY A 107 -12.04 -3.64 1.06
N TYR A 108 -11.14 -3.51 2.05
CA TYR A 108 -9.71 -3.82 1.93
C TYR A 108 -9.28 -4.87 2.98
N GLY A 109 -10.10 -5.91 3.16
CA GLY A 109 -9.81 -7.07 4.01
C GLY A 109 -8.85 -8.08 3.36
N ALA A 110 -8.61 -9.22 4.00
CA ALA A 110 -7.69 -10.25 3.52
C ALA A 110 -7.83 -10.56 2.01
N GLY A 111 -6.70 -10.57 1.30
CA GLY A 111 -6.64 -10.90 -0.12
C GLY A 111 -6.84 -9.72 -1.09
N TRP A 112 -7.19 -8.52 -0.61
CA TRP A 112 -7.44 -7.38 -1.52
C TRP A 112 -6.21 -6.97 -2.33
N MET A 113 -4.99 -7.21 -1.80
CA MET A 113 -3.73 -6.90 -2.47
C MET A 113 -3.35 -7.90 -3.56
N GLU A 114 -3.98 -9.07 -3.62
CA GLU A 114 -3.57 -10.16 -4.53
C GLU A 114 -3.64 -9.75 -6.01
N GLN A 115 -4.59 -8.89 -6.38
CA GLN A 115 -4.68 -8.31 -7.72
C GLN A 115 -3.44 -7.46 -8.13
N TYR A 116 -2.64 -7.05 -7.15
CA TYR A 116 -1.41 -6.27 -7.34
C TYR A 116 -0.15 -7.12 -7.17
N ARG A 117 -0.27 -8.40 -6.78
CA ARG A 117 0.86 -9.31 -6.56
C ARG A 117 1.62 -9.51 -7.87
N GLU A 118 2.93 -9.23 -7.84
CA GLU A 118 3.85 -9.44 -8.97
C GLU A 118 3.33 -8.88 -10.30
N ASN A 119 2.48 -7.83 -10.22
CA ASN A 119 1.70 -7.33 -11.33
C ASN A 119 2.53 -6.38 -12.21
N GLY A 120 3.64 -6.90 -12.76
CA GLY A 120 4.48 -6.19 -13.73
C GLY A 120 3.76 -5.88 -15.04
N LYS A 121 2.58 -6.49 -15.28
CA LYS A 121 1.72 -6.18 -16.43
C LYS A 121 1.04 -4.81 -16.27
N SER A 122 0.68 -4.38 -15.07
CA SER A 122 0.09 -3.04 -14.84
C SER A 122 1.02 -1.88 -15.20
N LEU A 123 2.34 -2.10 -15.12
CA LEU A 123 3.34 -1.13 -15.61
C LEU A 123 3.34 -0.98 -17.14
N ARG A 124 2.62 -1.83 -17.88
CA ARG A 124 2.57 -1.83 -19.36
C ARG A 124 1.26 -1.29 -19.95
N THR A 125 0.20 -1.06 -19.15
CA THR A 125 -1.18 -0.98 -19.67
C THR A 125 -1.71 0.42 -20.00
N GLU A 126 -0.94 1.51 -19.89
CA GLU A 126 -1.39 2.81 -20.46
C GLU A 126 -1.02 2.98 -21.95
N ALA A 127 -0.74 1.89 -22.65
CA ALA A 127 -0.40 1.88 -24.08
C ALA A 127 -1.61 2.02 -25.03
N ASN A 128 -2.84 2.22 -24.53
CA ASN A 128 -4.00 2.34 -25.41
C ASN A 128 -5.09 3.26 -24.84
N ARG A 129 -4.82 4.58 -24.88
CA ARG A 129 -5.85 5.61 -25.03
C ARG A 129 -5.23 6.89 -25.57
#